data_AF-A0A1Y6FXR0-F1
#
_entry.id   AF-A0A1Y6FXR0-F1
#
_cell.length_a   1.000
_cell.length_b   1.000
_cell.length_c   1.000
_cell.angle_alpha   90.00
_cell.angle_beta   90.00
_cell.angle_gamma   90.00
#
_symmetry.space_group_name_H-M   'P 1'
#
loop_
_entity.id
_entity.type
_entity.pdbx_description
1 polymer ?
#
loop_
_entity_poly.entity_id
_entity_poly.type
_entity_poly.pdbx_seq_one_letter_code
_entity_poly.pdbx_strand_id
1 'polypeptide(L)'
;METINGDVYVINNKINHKVLIGEGDDGSSRLSQHRSNLKKGIERNKPLQEDYEKYGEDVFEYEVIINSIDRKLCEQLLIELFSRVDKAYNKRDRSGGKIRKIEQGELLVPAILYQEIEAFIHQWEQKLPYFKDLLDELEDMKAGFESKSEKIFNRDFKKSFLTGYEHETQRVAKQLFKITYDFEVELNKDLYNFTFEEAGKVLSALGAGTIRSIQNSKPTLSKYLEFAIQQVVSDNKINYYKNLRKKEDISMYLNKDKEENTIFDKEEIMEMAMDSDNAQDGVILALLFDGISHKNEFEELRNLTLDNINEDNQQIILSDRTIPMSTETSVLVKKAIKDDTYVSIKGETSRKYKIAQGTNLLRGLRGKVQVKGQIVSQRILRIAEIFDYEYLNATTISYSGQIHYAIDLINNGINIDESTSIIINRFGINDNPASRFYLKTRIENFIKRKNDQDNRDNMDDE
;
A
#
# COMPACT_ATOMS: atom_id res chain seq x y z
N MET A 1 -22.58 47.25 6.95
CA MET A 1 -21.53 46.56 7.73
C MET A 1 -20.25 46.75 6.96
N GLU A 2 -19.27 47.47 7.52
CA GLU A 2 -17.91 47.48 6.97
C GLU A 2 -17.40 46.03 7.00
N THR A 3 -17.08 45.48 5.84
CA THR A 3 -16.35 44.22 5.71
C THR A 3 -14.96 44.45 6.30
N ILE A 4 -14.74 43.94 7.51
CA ILE A 4 -13.44 44.00 8.17
C ILE A 4 -12.53 43.03 7.43
N ASN A 5 -11.55 43.56 6.69
CA ASN A 5 -10.47 42.77 6.14
C ASN A 5 -9.68 42.12 7.28
N GLY A 6 -9.17 40.91 7.08
CA GLY A 6 -8.18 40.34 7.98
C GLY A 6 -7.04 39.70 7.23
N ASP A 7 -6.02 39.34 8.01
CA ASP A 7 -4.75 38.88 7.50
C ASP A 7 -4.69 37.36 7.49
N VAL A 8 -4.17 36.81 6.40
CA VAL A 8 -3.66 35.45 6.31
C VAL A 8 -2.14 35.54 6.38
N TYR A 9 -1.55 34.70 7.23
CA TYR A 9 -0.12 34.69 7.51
C TYR A 9 0.48 33.30 7.31
N VAL A 10 1.80 33.27 7.12
CA VAL A 10 2.58 32.05 6.95
C VAL A 10 3.79 32.03 7.88
N ILE A 11 4.12 30.83 8.39
CA ILE A 11 5.39 30.52 9.02
C ILE A 11 6.09 29.47 8.16
N ASN A 12 7.22 29.82 7.55
CA ASN A 12 7.95 28.96 6.61
C ASN A 12 9.25 28.44 7.25
N ASN A 13 9.49 27.14 7.17
CA ASN A 13 10.77 26.52 7.53
C ASN A 13 11.64 26.42 6.27
N LYS A 14 12.74 27.17 6.23
CA LYS A 14 13.63 27.24 5.05
C LYS A 14 14.36 25.94 4.71
N ILE A 15 14.45 24.98 5.63
CA ILE A 15 15.20 23.73 5.43
C ILE A 15 14.33 22.62 4.84
N ASN A 16 13.14 22.37 5.41
CA ASN A 16 12.24 21.33 4.90
C ASN A 16 11.13 21.87 3.99
N HIS A 17 11.04 23.21 3.90
CA HIS A 17 10.06 23.96 3.15
C HIS A 17 8.61 23.71 3.55
N LYS A 18 8.37 23.25 4.78
CA LYS A 18 7.01 23.15 5.32
C LYS A 18 6.54 24.51 5.81
N VAL A 19 5.24 24.76 5.64
CA VAL A 19 4.59 26.01 6.01
C VAL A 19 3.43 25.77 6.98
N LEU A 20 3.29 26.67 7.96
CA LEU A 20 2.07 26.82 8.74
C LEU A 20 1.32 28.01 8.17
N ILE A 21 0.04 27.82 7.87
CA ILE A 21 -0.85 28.90 7.43
C ILE A 21 -1.86 29.17 8.53
N GLY A 22 -2.14 30.44 8.80
CA GLY A 22 -3.14 30.86 9.77
C GLY A 22 -3.83 32.17 9.38
N GLU A 23 -4.92 32.48 10.07
CA GLU A 23 -5.68 33.73 9.90
C GLU A 23 -5.83 34.51 11.22
N GLY A 24 -5.99 35.83 11.11
CA GLY A 24 -6.39 36.68 12.23
C GLY A 24 -6.79 38.09 11.79
N ASP A 25 -7.41 38.85 12.71
CA ASP A 25 -7.69 40.27 12.48
C ASP A 25 -6.41 41.12 12.45
N ASP A 26 -5.36 40.67 13.16
CA ASP A 26 -4.00 41.23 13.14
C ASP A 26 -3.00 40.08 12.99
N GLY A 27 -2.55 39.86 11.75
CA GLY A 27 -1.63 38.76 11.42
C GLY A 27 -0.27 38.93 12.10
N SER A 28 0.19 40.17 12.28
CA SER A 28 1.49 40.47 12.89
C SER A 28 1.51 40.12 14.38
N SER A 29 0.42 40.42 15.09
CA SER A 29 0.24 40.02 16.49
C SER A 29 0.16 38.50 16.63
N ARG A 30 -0.57 37.82 15.73
CA ARG A 30 -0.64 36.34 15.70
C ARG A 30 0.71 35.68 15.45
N LEU A 31 1.49 36.16 14.48
CA LEU A 31 2.84 35.67 14.20
C LEU A 31 3.76 35.87 15.41
N SER A 32 3.68 37.02 16.09
CA SER A 32 4.45 37.30 17.30
C SER A 32 4.10 36.33 18.44
N GLN A 33 2.82 35.98 18.58
CA GLN A 33 2.37 34.98 19.54
C GLN A 33 2.92 33.59 19.22
N HIS A 34 2.86 33.14 17.96
CA HIS A 34 3.45 31.88 17.53
C HIS A 34 4.95 31.83 17.82
N ARG A 35 5.69 32.89 17.44
CA ARG A 35 7.12 33.01 17.72
C ARG A 35 7.42 32.93 19.23
N SER A 36 6.62 33.58 20.07
CA SER A 36 6.78 33.45 21.53
C SER A 36 6.45 32.06 22.05
N ASN A 37 5.45 31.38 21.48
CA ASN A 37 5.06 30.04 21.91
C ASN A 37 6.15 29.01 21.55
N LEU A 38 6.70 29.11 20.34
CA LEU A 38 7.80 28.27 19.86
C LEU A 38 9.03 28.38 20.77
N LYS A 39 9.43 29.61 21.13
CA LYS A 39 10.53 29.87 22.09
C LYS A 39 10.29 29.27 23.46
N LYS A 40 9.03 29.12 23.87
CA LYS A 40 8.63 28.61 25.18
C LYS A 40 8.33 27.10 25.17
N GLY A 41 8.38 26.42 24.02
CA GLY A 41 8.03 25.00 23.93
C GLY A 41 6.53 24.71 24.04
N ILE A 42 5.67 25.73 23.88
CA ILE A 42 4.22 25.62 24.12
C ILE A 42 3.37 25.78 22.85
N GLU A 43 3.96 25.70 21.67
CA GLU A 43 3.20 25.77 20.42
C GLU A 43 2.25 24.56 20.29
N ARG A 44 1.04 24.84 19.79
CA ARG A 44 -0.03 23.86 19.64
C ARG A 44 0.24 22.93 18.45
N ASN A 45 0.82 23.45 17.38
CA ASN A 45 1.25 22.64 16.25
C ASN A 45 2.53 21.89 16.63
N LYS A 46 2.38 20.62 17.05
CA LYS A 46 3.51 19.78 17.50
C LYS A 46 4.57 19.54 16.43
N PRO A 47 4.22 19.20 15.17
CA PRO A 47 5.22 19.10 14.10
C PRO A 47 6.03 20.39 13.90
N LEU A 48 5.40 21.56 13.96
CA LEU A 48 6.11 22.84 13.86
C LEU A 48 7.04 23.08 15.07
N GLN A 49 6.59 22.75 16.28
CA GLN A 49 7.40 22.86 17.51
C GLN A 49 8.63 21.96 17.46
N GLU A 50 8.46 20.70 17.04
CA GLU A 50 9.54 19.72 16.89
C GLU A 50 10.58 20.19 15.88
N ASP A 51 10.14 20.70 14.72
CA ASP A 51 11.05 21.25 13.71
C ASP A 51 11.72 22.53 14.21
N TYR A 52 11.04 23.37 15.01
CA TYR A 52 11.65 24.56 15.61
C TYR A 52 12.77 24.23 16.58
N GLU A 53 12.55 23.25 17.45
CA GLU A 53 13.56 22.74 18.38
C GLU A 53 14.75 22.10 17.65
N LYS A 54 14.49 21.43 16.53
CA LYS A 54 15.49 20.76 15.71
C LYS A 54 16.35 21.72 14.89
N TYR A 55 15.73 22.70 14.23
CA TYR A 55 16.41 23.53 13.22
C TYR A 55 16.80 24.93 13.72
N GLY A 56 16.24 25.39 14.85
CA GLY A 56 16.54 26.70 15.41
C GLY A 56 15.72 27.85 14.80
N GLU A 57 15.68 28.98 15.49
CA GLU A 57 14.80 30.12 15.17
C GLU A 57 15.12 30.78 13.82
N ASP A 58 16.39 30.86 13.46
CA ASP A 58 16.93 31.53 12.28
C ASP A 58 16.51 30.87 10.96
N VAL A 59 16.05 29.62 11.03
CA VAL A 59 15.50 28.86 9.90
C VAL A 59 14.05 29.22 9.58
N PHE A 60 13.34 29.91 10.49
CA PHE A 60 11.91 30.21 10.32
C PHE A 60 11.67 31.66 9.87
N GLU A 61 10.83 31.81 8.85
CA GLU A 61 10.34 33.10 8.35
C GLU A 61 8.87 33.30 8.70
N TYR A 62 8.50 34.52 9.07
CA TYR A 62 7.17 34.90 9.54
C TYR A 62 6.67 36.05 8.65
N GLU A 63 5.60 35.83 7.89
CA GLU A 63 5.13 36.79 6.89
C GLU A 63 3.59 36.87 6.88
N VAL A 64 3.04 38.09 6.79
CA VAL A 64 1.64 38.30 6.43
C VAL A 64 1.56 38.31 4.91
N ILE A 65 0.76 37.42 4.33
CA ILE A 65 0.82 37.11 2.90
C ILE A 65 -0.37 37.62 2.10
N ILE A 66 -1.56 37.64 2.69
CA ILE A 66 -2.79 38.08 1.99
C ILE A 66 -3.66 38.84 2.98
N ASN A 67 -4.13 40.04 2.59
CA ASN A 67 -5.19 40.75 3.29
C ASN A 67 -6.50 40.51 2.52
N SER A 68 -7.42 39.73 3.10
CA SER A 68 -8.61 39.26 2.39
C SER A 68 -9.88 39.44 3.22
N ILE A 69 -10.99 39.71 2.53
CA ILE A 69 -12.33 39.82 3.13
C ILE A 69 -12.84 38.43 3.58
N ASP A 70 -12.44 37.35 2.91
CA ASP A 70 -12.75 35.96 3.33
C ASP A 70 -11.47 35.21 3.73
N ARG A 71 -10.72 35.80 4.67
CA ARG A 71 -9.47 35.24 5.22
C ARG A 71 -9.61 33.77 5.67
N LYS A 72 -10.77 33.36 6.19
CA LYS A 72 -11.02 31.97 6.61
C LYS A 72 -11.08 31.02 5.43
N LEU A 73 -11.74 31.42 4.34
CA LEU A 73 -11.74 30.61 3.13
C LEU A 73 -10.34 30.61 2.49
N CYS A 74 -9.69 31.78 2.41
CA CYS A 74 -8.33 31.91 1.90
C CYS A 74 -7.33 31.01 2.65
N GLU A 75 -7.34 31.03 3.99
CA GLU A 75 -6.56 30.15 4.86
C GLU A 75 -6.80 28.67 4.50
N GLN A 76 -8.07 28.26 4.38
CA GLN A 76 -8.42 26.88 4.07
C GLN A 76 -7.98 26.45 2.67
N LEU A 77 -8.05 27.34 1.67
CA LEU A 77 -7.57 27.09 0.32
C LEU A 77 -6.05 26.91 0.29
N LEU A 78 -5.31 27.77 0.98
CA LEU A 78 -3.87 27.65 1.09
C LEU A 78 -3.47 26.39 1.86
N ILE A 79 -4.15 26.06 2.97
CA ILE A 79 -3.90 24.81 3.71
C ILE A 79 -4.11 23.61 2.79
N GLU A 80 -5.21 23.59 2.03
CA GLU A 80 -5.51 22.53 1.07
C GLU A 80 -4.43 22.42 0.00
N LEU A 81 -4.03 23.55 -0.58
CA LEU A 81 -3.01 23.63 -1.62
C LEU A 81 -1.64 23.13 -1.13
N PHE A 82 -1.16 23.61 0.02
CA PHE A 82 0.13 23.16 0.56
C PHE A 82 0.07 21.73 1.12
N SER A 83 -1.10 21.26 1.56
CA SER A 83 -1.29 19.86 1.95
C SER A 83 -1.17 18.91 0.75
N ARG A 84 -1.60 19.35 -0.44
CA ARG A 84 -1.48 18.58 -1.68
C ARG A 84 -0.02 18.34 -2.03
N VAL A 85 0.88 19.29 -1.84
CA VAL A 85 2.32 19.09 -2.12
C VAL A 85 3.12 18.54 -0.93
N ASP A 86 2.46 18.07 0.14
CA ASP A 86 3.08 17.58 1.39
C ASP A 86 3.99 18.64 2.08
N LYS A 87 3.60 19.91 1.99
CA LYS A 87 4.32 21.05 2.57
C LYS A 87 3.55 21.79 3.65
N ALA A 88 2.42 21.26 4.14
CA ALA A 88 1.66 21.90 5.22
C ALA A 88 1.98 21.29 6.60
N TYR A 89 2.20 22.13 7.61
CA TYR A 89 2.13 21.74 9.03
C TYR A 89 0.68 21.60 9.52
N ASN A 90 -0.26 22.30 8.87
CA ASN A 90 -1.68 22.24 9.21
C ASN A 90 -2.23 20.84 8.87
N LYS A 91 -2.99 20.23 9.80
CA LYS A 91 -3.72 19.00 9.50
C LYS A 91 -4.98 19.35 8.71
N ARG A 92 -5.19 18.67 7.58
CA ARG A 92 -6.40 18.81 6.76
C ARG A 92 -7.63 18.42 7.58
N ASP A 93 -8.56 19.35 7.79
CA ASP A 93 -9.83 19.07 8.45
C ASP A 93 -10.78 18.35 7.50
N ARG A 94 -10.77 17.01 7.57
CA ARG A 94 -11.64 16.13 6.77
C ARG A 94 -13.05 15.97 7.36
N SER A 95 -13.36 16.60 8.49
CA SER A 95 -14.54 16.26 9.29
C SER A 95 -15.80 17.09 9.00
N GLY A 96 -15.72 18.17 8.22
CA GLY A 96 -16.91 18.96 7.84
C GLY A 96 -16.66 20.43 7.47
N GLY A 97 -15.41 20.85 7.21
CA GLY A 97 -15.04 22.24 6.91
C GLY A 97 -15.54 22.76 5.55
N LYS A 98 -15.29 24.05 5.24
CA LYS A 98 -15.75 24.69 3.99
C LYS A 98 -15.22 23.96 2.74
N ILE A 99 -14.01 23.39 2.80
CA ILE A 99 -13.43 22.59 1.71
C ILE A 99 -14.35 21.44 1.29
N ARG A 100 -14.94 20.71 2.24
CA ARG A 100 -15.89 19.62 1.94
C ARG A 100 -17.17 20.13 1.27
N LYS A 101 -17.65 21.31 1.69
CA LYS A 101 -18.79 21.96 1.03
C LYS A 101 -18.46 22.38 -0.39
N ILE A 102 -17.22 22.79 -0.65
CA ILE A 102 -16.76 23.09 -2.01
C ILE A 102 -16.65 21.81 -2.84
N GLU A 103 -16.08 20.74 -2.29
CA GLU A 103 -16.01 19.40 -2.93
C GLU A 103 -17.41 18.87 -3.30
N GLN A 104 -18.43 19.16 -2.46
CA GLN A 104 -19.82 18.78 -2.69
C GLN A 104 -20.59 19.76 -3.60
N GLY A 105 -19.95 20.83 -4.07
CA GLY A 105 -20.59 21.89 -4.87
C GLY A 105 -21.56 22.80 -4.09
N GLU A 106 -21.59 22.69 -2.76
CA GLU A 106 -22.44 23.48 -1.86
C GLU A 106 -21.89 24.88 -1.57
N LEU A 107 -20.59 25.11 -1.81
CA LEU A 107 -19.93 26.40 -1.64
C LEU A 107 -19.06 26.71 -2.86
N LEU A 108 -19.22 27.90 -3.43
CA LEU A 108 -18.38 28.39 -4.52
C LEU A 108 -17.24 29.23 -3.97
N VAL A 109 -16.05 29.07 -4.56
CA VAL A 109 -14.88 29.90 -4.25
C VAL A 109 -14.92 31.15 -5.15
N PRO A 110 -14.91 32.37 -4.57
CA PRO A 110 -14.81 33.60 -5.37
C PRO A 110 -13.54 33.63 -6.20
N ALA A 111 -13.64 34.01 -7.48
CA ALA A 111 -12.48 34.10 -8.39
C ALA A 111 -11.36 35.01 -7.86
N ILE A 112 -11.73 36.07 -7.12
CA ILE A 112 -10.77 36.98 -6.50
C ILE A 112 -9.82 36.27 -5.52
N LEU A 113 -10.29 35.26 -4.78
CA LEU A 113 -9.43 34.51 -3.85
C LEU A 113 -8.38 33.68 -4.60
N TYR A 114 -8.74 33.11 -5.76
CA TYR A 114 -7.75 32.42 -6.59
C TYR A 114 -6.69 33.37 -7.11
N GLN A 115 -7.08 34.58 -7.52
CA GLN A 115 -6.15 35.60 -8.00
C GLN A 115 -5.22 36.08 -6.87
N GLU A 116 -5.75 36.28 -5.66
CA GLU A 116 -4.95 36.63 -4.47
C GLU A 116 -3.92 35.53 -4.15
N ILE A 117 -4.33 34.25 -4.18
CA ILE A 117 -3.45 33.11 -3.93
C ILE A 117 -2.40 32.95 -5.04
N GLU A 118 -2.79 33.09 -6.31
CA GLU A 118 -1.89 33.01 -7.45
C GLU A 118 -0.83 34.13 -7.42
N ALA A 119 -1.24 35.36 -7.11
CA ALA A 119 -0.32 36.48 -6.94
C ALA A 119 0.69 36.24 -5.81
N PHE A 120 0.23 35.69 -4.68
CA PHE A 120 1.11 35.27 -3.59
C PHE A 120 2.12 34.21 -4.03
N ILE A 121 1.69 33.16 -4.74
CA ILE A 121 2.57 32.09 -5.22
C ILE A 121 3.64 32.65 -6.18
N HIS A 122 3.26 33.55 -7.09
CA HIS A 122 4.20 34.23 -7.97
C HIS A 122 5.20 35.11 -7.22
N GLN A 123 4.76 35.85 -6.20
CA GLN A 123 5.65 36.64 -5.36
C GLN A 123 6.67 35.74 -4.63
N TRP A 124 6.31 34.50 -4.34
CA TRP A 124 7.14 33.52 -3.63
C TRP A 124 7.87 32.53 -4.55
N GLU A 125 7.82 32.70 -5.88
CA GLU A 125 8.43 31.77 -6.85
C GLU A 125 9.91 31.49 -6.54
N GLN A 126 10.69 32.54 -6.27
CA GLN A 126 12.12 32.41 -5.97
C GLN A 126 12.41 31.74 -4.61
N LYS A 127 11.42 31.70 -3.71
CA LYS A 127 11.52 31.10 -2.36
C LYS A 127 11.00 29.66 -2.31
N LEU A 128 10.25 29.21 -3.33
CA LEU A 128 9.51 27.95 -3.32
C LEU A 128 10.12 26.96 -4.33
N PRO A 129 10.83 25.91 -3.88
CA PRO A 129 11.40 24.92 -4.80
C PRO A 129 10.34 24.07 -5.53
N TYR A 130 9.08 24.11 -5.08
CA TYR A 130 7.92 23.41 -5.65
C TYR A 130 6.87 24.41 -6.17
N PHE A 131 7.30 25.60 -6.58
CA PHE A 131 6.43 26.64 -7.16
C PHE A 131 5.52 26.11 -8.28
N LYS A 132 6.10 25.33 -9.21
CA LYS A 132 5.35 24.78 -10.34
C LYS A 132 4.23 23.85 -9.89
N ASP A 133 4.52 22.96 -8.92
CA ASP A 133 3.54 22.03 -8.38
C ASP A 133 2.37 22.76 -7.69
N LEU A 134 2.63 23.90 -7.04
CA LEU A 134 1.58 24.73 -6.44
C LEU A 134 0.69 25.41 -7.48
N LEU A 135 1.25 25.93 -8.57
CA LEU A 135 0.43 26.51 -9.65
C LEU A 135 -0.42 25.45 -10.32
N ASP A 136 0.15 24.28 -10.61
CA ASP A 136 -0.57 23.16 -11.20
C ASP A 136 -1.73 22.70 -10.29
N GLU A 137 -1.51 22.61 -8.97
CA GLU A 137 -2.57 22.27 -8.01
C GLU A 137 -3.62 23.39 -7.86
N LEU A 138 -3.22 24.67 -7.97
CA LEU A 138 -4.16 25.80 -7.93
C LEU A 138 -5.08 25.79 -9.15
N GLU A 139 -4.53 25.56 -10.35
CA GLU A 139 -5.31 25.38 -11.58
C GLU A 139 -6.26 24.18 -11.47
N ASP A 140 -5.77 23.08 -10.92
CA ASP A 140 -6.60 21.91 -10.68
C ASP A 140 -7.75 22.23 -9.70
N MET A 141 -7.50 23.01 -8.64
CA MET A 141 -8.54 23.47 -7.70
C MET A 141 -9.59 24.38 -8.37
N LYS A 142 -9.19 25.23 -9.33
CA LYS A 142 -10.12 26.04 -10.14
C LYS A 142 -11.07 25.16 -10.97
N ALA A 143 -10.60 24.01 -11.43
CA ALA A 143 -11.40 23.01 -12.17
C ALA A 143 -12.15 22.00 -11.27
N GLY A 144 -11.88 21.97 -9.96
CA GLY A 144 -12.55 21.13 -8.96
C GLY A 144 -11.67 20.74 -7.77
N PHE A 145 -12.27 20.51 -6.60
CA PHE A 145 -11.54 20.23 -5.35
C PHE A 145 -11.13 18.77 -5.14
N GLU A 146 -11.27 17.90 -6.15
CA GLU A 146 -10.67 16.58 -6.05
C GLU A 146 -9.15 16.72 -5.85
N SER A 147 -8.66 16.21 -4.72
CA SER A 147 -7.24 16.23 -4.37
C SER A 147 -6.48 15.50 -5.46
N LYS A 148 -5.80 16.29 -6.27
CA LYS A 148 -5.20 15.83 -7.50
C LYS A 148 -3.70 15.55 -7.30
N SER A 149 -3.12 15.95 -6.15
CA SER A 149 -1.81 15.51 -5.68
C SER A 149 -1.62 14.00 -5.79
N GLU A 150 -1.13 13.61 -6.93
CA GLU A 150 -0.47 12.36 -7.15
C GLU A 150 0.94 12.82 -7.49
N LYS A 151 1.93 12.39 -6.70
CA LYS A 151 3.35 12.49 -7.04
C LYS A 151 3.55 11.94 -8.46
N ILE A 152 3.40 12.77 -9.48
CA ILE A 152 3.35 12.37 -10.89
C ILE A 152 4.05 13.48 -11.67
N PHE A 153 5.23 13.16 -12.20
CA PHE A 153 6.05 14.09 -12.97
C PHE A 153 5.38 14.36 -14.33
N ASN A 154 5.49 15.58 -14.89
CA ASN A 154 4.91 15.94 -16.19
C ASN A 154 3.43 15.52 -16.33
N ARG A 155 2.66 16.01 -15.37
CA ARG A 155 1.31 15.53 -15.12
C ARG A 155 0.37 15.68 -16.30
N ASP A 156 0.42 16.81 -17.01
CA ASP A 156 -0.50 17.08 -18.11
C ASP A 156 -0.28 16.12 -19.28
N PHE A 157 0.98 15.76 -19.55
CA PHE A 157 1.29 14.78 -20.58
C PHE A 157 0.81 13.39 -20.17
N LYS A 158 0.99 13.00 -18.91
CA LYS A 158 0.45 11.73 -18.38
C LYS A 158 -1.08 11.72 -18.34
N LYS A 159 -1.74 12.84 -18.01
CA LYS A 159 -3.20 12.99 -18.12
C LYS A 159 -3.63 12.76 -19.57
N SER A 160 -2.95 13.40 -20.54
CA SER A 160 -3.19 13.23 -21.98
C SER A 160 -3.09 11.77 -22.41
N PHE A 161 -2.02 11.07 -22.02
CA PHE A 161 -1.86 9.64 -22.25
C PHE A 161 -3.04 8.80 -21.71
N LEU A 162 -3.56 9.16 -20.53
CA LEU A 162 -4.61 8.39 -19.85
C LEU A 162 -6.02 8.61 -20.42
N THR A 163 -6.26 9.67 -21.21
CA THR A 163 -7.60 10.04 -21.70
C THR A 163 -8.31 8.94 -22.49
N GLY A 164 -7.57 8.06 -23.17
CA GLY A 164 -8.11 6.99 -24.00
C GLY A 164 -8.32 5.64 -23.30
N TYR A 165 -8.14 5.56 -21.98
CA TYR A 165 -8.19 4.31 -21.22
C TYR A 165 -9.36 4.24 -20.24
N GLU A 166 -9.87 3.02 -20.00
CA GLU A 166 -10.86 2.74 -18.96
C GLU A 166 -10.34 3.02 -17.55
N HIS A 167 -11.24 3.32 -16.61
CA HIS A 167 -10.92 3.77 -15.25
C HIS A 167 -9.93 2.84 -14.51
N GLU A 168 -10.12 1.52 -14.56
CA GLU A 168 -9.19 0.56 -13.92
C GLU A 168 -7.80 0.58 -14.56
N THR A 169 -7.71 0.77 -15.88
CA THR A 169 -6.43 0.87 -16.57
C THR A 169 -5.72 2.17 -16.19
N GLN A 170 -6.47 3.26 -16.07
CA GLN A 170 -5.92 4.53 -15.58
C GLN A 170 -5.39 4.39 -14.15
N ARG A 171 -6.12 3.70 -13.26
CA ARG A 171 -5.70 3.46 -11.88
C ARG A 171 -4.36 2.73 -11.80
N VAL A 172 -4.19 1.66 -12.58
CA VAL A 172 -2.93 0.90 -12.64
C VAL A 172 -1.78 1.75 -13.18
N ALA A 173 -2.02 2.53 -14.23
CA ALA A 173 -1.00 3.40 -14.81
C ALA A 173 -0.59 4.56 -13.90
N LYS A 174 -1.55 5.18 -13.19
CA LYS A 174 -1.27 6.21 -12.18
C LYS A 174 -0.39 5.68 -11.04
N GLN A 175 -0.64 4.46 -10.58
CA GLN A 175 0.20 3.86 -9.53
C GLN A 175 1.65 3.70 -10.00
N LEU A 176 1.85 3.32 -11.25
CA LEU A 176 3.18 3.23 -11.84
C LEU A 176 3.86 4.60 -11.93
N PHE A 177 3.13 5.63 -12.38
CA PHE A 177 3.66 7.01 -12.42
C PHE A 177 4.01 7.58 -11.05
N LYS A 178 3.34 7.11 -9.99
CA LYS A 178 3.72 7.45 -8.61
C LYS A 178 5.04 6.83 -8.18
N ILE A 179 5.28 5.59 -8.58
CA ILE A 179 6.56 4.91 -8.31
C ILE A 179 7.69 5.58 -9.07
N THR A 180 7.46 6.03 -10.31
CA THR A 180 8.51 6.65 -11.12
C THR A 180 8.82 8.09 -10.74
N TYR A 181 7.93 8.78 -10.03
CA TYR A 181 8.06 10.20 -9.71
C TYR A 181 9.41 10.57 -9.09
N ASP A 182 9.83 9.87 -8.04
CA ASP A 182 11.07 10.22 -7.33
C ASP A 182 12.29 10.10 -8.27
N PHE A 183 12.31 9.10 -9.16
CA PHE A 183 13.34 8.94 -10.19
C PHE A 183 13.29 10.05 -11.26
N GLU A 184 12.09 10.43 -11.68
CA GLU A 184 11.90 11.47 -12.70
C GLU A 184 12.32 12.85 -12.19
N VAL A 185 12.06 13.13 -10.92
CA VAL A 185 12.53 14.34 -10.22
C VAL A 185 14.06 14.32 -10.06
N GLU A 186 14.63 13.21 -9.58
CA GLU A 186 16.08 13.08 -9.38
C GLU A 186 16.86 13.24 -10.69
N LEU A 187 16.39 12.61 -11.77
CA LEU A 187 17.04 12.66 -13.08
C LEU A 187 16.66 13.90 -13.89
N ASN A 188 15.67 14.67 -13.41
CA ASN A 188 15.04 15.79 -14.11
C ASN A 188 14.65 15.45 -15.57
N LYS A 189 14.06 14.27 -15.75
CA LYS A 189 13.62 13.73 -17.04
C LYS A 189 12.30 13.01 -16.84
N ASP A 190 11.42 13.08 -17.83
CA ASP A 190 10.23 12.23 -17.85
C ASP A 190 10.63 10.76 -18.03
N LEU A 191 9.84 9.84 -17.48
CA LEU A 191 9.95 8.41 -17.65
C LEU A 191 10.08 7.98 -19.12
N TYR A 192 9.44 8.69 -20.07
CA TYR A 192 9.63 8.38 -21.50
C TYR A 192 11.03 8.70 -22.04
N ASN A 193 11.81 9.55 -21.35
CA ASN A 193 13.18 9.91 -21.71
C ASN A 193 14.24 9.11 -20.94
N PHE A 194 13.84 8.14 -20.11
CA PHE A 194 14.77 7.26 -19.45
C PHE A 194 15.50 6.40 -20.50
N THR A 195 16.79 6.18 -20.27
CA THR A 195 17.60 5.17 -20.93
C THR A 195 17.17 3.77 -20.50
N PHE A 196 17.65 2.74 -21.20
CA PHE A 196 17.38 1.35 -20.83
C PHE A 196 17.84 1.00 -19.41
N GLU A 197 18.99 1.55 -18.98
CA GLU A 197 19.54 1.32 -17.65
C GLU A 197 18.72 2.03 -16.55
N GLU A 198 18.33 3.29 -16.76
CA GLU A 198 17.46 4.05 -15.85
C GLU A 198 16.08 3.37 -15.72
N ALA A 199 15.52 2.87 -16.83
CA ALA A 199 14.31 2.07 -16.82
C ALA A 199 14.47 0.76 -16.03
N GLY A 200 15.64 0.12 -16.09
CA GLY A 200 15.98 -1.04 -15.27
C GLY A 200 15.86 -0.75 -13.77
N LYS A 201 16.33 0.42 -13.32
CA LYS A 201 16.19 0.85 -11.91
C LYS A 201 14.72 1.00 -11.50
N VAL A 202 13.89 1.54 -12.38
CA VAL A 202 12.42 1.61 -12.15
C VAL A 202 11.82 0.22 -12.00
N LEU A 203 12.20 -0.74 -12.87
CA LEU A 203 11.70 -2.11 -12.78
C LEU A 203 12.08 -2.78 -11.46
N SER A 204 13.30 -2.56 -10.97
CA SER A 204 13.72 -3.03 -9.63
C SER A 204 12.91 -2.38 -8.51
N ALA A 205 12.64 -1.07 -8.62
CA ALA A 205 11.88 -0.31 -7.63
C ALA A 205 10.40 -0.74 -7.53
N LEU A 206 9.88 -1.49 -8.49
CA LEU A 206 8.56 -2.12 -8.38
C LEU A 206 8.48 -3.15 -7.24
N GLY A 207 9.61 -3.61 -6.69
CA GLY A 207 9.63 -4.55 -5.56
C GLY A 207 8.96 -5.88 -5.90
N ALA A 208 9.10 -6.31 -7.16
CA ALA A 208 8.38 -7.44 -7.70
C ALA A 208 9.10 -8.76 -7.34
N GLY A 209 8.44 -9.63 -6.57
CA GLY A 209 8.98 -10.95 -6.22
C GLY A 209 8.75 -12.02 -7.29
N THR A 210 8.12 -11.68 -8.43
CA THR A 210 7.89 -12.65 -9.53
C THR A 210 8.07 -12.00 -10.90
N ILE A 211 8.58 -12.80 -11.86
CA ILE A 211 8.74 -12.37 -13.27
C ILE A 211 7.41 -11.83 -13.82
N ARG A 212 6.30 -12.49 -13.49
CA ARG A 212 4.96 -12.12 -13.95
C ARG A 212 4.54 -10.73 -13.49
N SER A 213 4.90 -10.33 -12.27
CA SER A 213 4.58 -9.00 -11.74
C SER A 213 5.31 -7.89 -12.50
N ILE A 214 6.57 -8.11 -12.87
CA ILE A 214 7.32 -7.18 -13.73
C ILE A 214 6.71 -7.16 -15.14
N GLN A 215 6.39 -8.33 -15.69
CA GLN A 215 5.74 -8.46 -17.00
C GLN A 215 4.38 -7.75 -17.07
N ASN A 216 3.62 -7.68 -15.97
CA ASN A 216 2.34 -6.97 -15.91
C ASN A 216 2.49 -5.44 -15.98
N SER A 217 3.62 -4.91 -15.48
CA SER A 217 3.89 -3.45 -15.48
C SER A 217 4.45 -2.97 -16.82
N LYS A 218 5.18 -3.85 -17.51
CA LYS A 218 5.83 -3.57 -18.79
C LYS A 218 4.90 -3.01 -19.88
N PRO A 219 3.69 -3.56 -20.14
CA PRO A 219 2.78 -3.02 -21.17
C PRO A 219 2.48 -1.53 -20.98
N THR A 220 2.29 -1.08 -19.75
CA THR A 220 2.01 0.32 -19.45
C THR A 220 3.22 1.20 -19.76
N LEU A 221 4.42 0.82 -19.29
CA LEU A 221 5.67 1.53 -19.60
C LEU A 221 5.92 1.61 -21.11
N SER A 222 5.75 0.47 -21.78
CA SER A 222 5.91 0.35 -23.23
C SER A 222 4.94 1.27 -23.97
N LYS A 223 3.65 1.27 -23.62
CA LYS A 223 2.65 2.12 -24.28
C LYS A 223 2.88 3.60 -24.02
N TYR A 224 3.31 3.96 -22.81
CA TYR A 224 3.62 5.34 -22.46
C TYR A 224 4.80 5.89 -23.26
N LEU A 225 5.91 5.12 -23.37
CA LEU A 225 7.03 5.48 -24.22
C LEU A 225 6.63 5.57 -25.71
N GLU A 226 5.82 4.63 -26.18
CA GLU A 226 5.34 4.65 -27.57
C GLU A 226 4.47 5.88 -27.87
N PHE A 227 3.61 6.26 -26.93
CA PHE A 227 2.82 7.49 -27.01
C PHE A 227 3.72 8.73 -27.09
N ALA A 228 4.74 8.83 -26.24
CA ALA A 228 5.71 9.94 -26.28
C ALA A 228 6.52 10.00 -27.58
N ILE A 229 6.91 8.85 -28.13
CA ILE A 229 7.57 8.77 -29.44
C ILE A 229 6.63 9.27 -30.55
N GLN A 230 5.36 8.86 -30.53
CA GLN A 230 4.35 9.29 -31.52
C GLN A 230 4.07 10.79 -31.46
N GLN A 231 4.07 11.39 -30.27
CA GLN A 231 3.93 12.83 -30.08
C GLN A 231 5.22 13.61 -30.35
N VAL A 232 6.32 12.93 -30.70
CA VAL A 232 7.64 13.53 -31.01
C VAL A 232 8.23 14.34 -29.85
N VAL A 233 7.83 14.03 -28.61
CA VAL A 233 8.34 14.67 -27.37
C VAL A 233 9.48 13.88 -26.72
N SER A 234 9.67 12.63 -27.15
CA SER A 234 10.70 11.73 -26.63
C SER A 234 12.02 11.84 -27.40
N ASP A 235 13.12 11.89 -26.65
CA ASP A 235 14.49 11.78 -27.16
C ASP A 235 14.75 10.37 -27.67
N ASN A 236 14.21 9.37 -26.98
CA ASN A 236 14.21 7.98 -27.45
C ASN A 236 13.44 7.89 -28.78
N LYS A 237 14.02 7.21 -29.77
CA LYS A 237 13.38 6.96 -31.08
C LYS A 237 12.82 5.55 -31.22
N ILE A 238 13.18 4.66 -30.29
CA ILE A 238 12.79 3.25 -30.30
C ILE A 238 12.27 2.88 -28.93
N ASN A 239 11.19 2.12 -28.91
CA ASN A 239 10.65 1.56 -27.68
C ASN A 239 11.45 0.32 -27.24
N TYR A 240 12.44 0.54 -26.36
CA TYR A 240 13.31 -0.52 -25.87
C TYR A 240 12.60 -1.55 -24.97
N TYR A 241 11.44 -1.21 -24.37
CA TYR A 241 10.66 -2.20 -23.61
C TYR A 241 10.21 -3.37 -24.50
N LYS A 242 10.02 -3.17 -25.82
CA LYS A 242 9.66 -4.26 -26.74
C LYS A 242 10.68 -5.40 -26.76
N ASN A 243 11.93 -5.14 -26.37
CA ASN A 243 13.04 -6.10 -26.36
C ASN A 243 13.19 -6.88 -25.05
N LEU A 244 12.56 -6.45 -23.94
CA LEU A 244 12.56 -7.16 -22.65
C LEU A 244 11.66 -8.43 -22.68
N ARG A 245 11.98 -9.40 -23.54
CA ARG A 245 11.13 -10.60 -23.75
C ARG A 245 11.64 -11.83 -23.01
N LYS A 246 12.94 -11.91 -22.76
CA LYS A 246 13.57 -13.11 -22.19
C LYS A 246 13.40 -13.12 -20.67
N LYS A 247 13.23 -14.31 -20.09
CA LYS A 247 13.04 -14.46 -18.64
C LYS A 247 14.31 -14.07 -17.89
N GLU A 248 15.46 -14.37 -18.48
CA GLU A 248 16.80 -14.13 -17.96
C GLU A 248 17.06 -12.62 -17.78
N ASP A 249 16.57 -11.80 -18.74
CA ASP A 249 16.69 -10.35 -18.66
C ASP A 249 15.81 -9.76 -17.55
N ILE A 250 14.64 -10.36 -17.30
CA ILE A 250 13.67 -9.88 -16.30
C ILE A 250 14.06 -10.33 -14.89
N SER A 251 14.65 -11.52 -14.75
CA SER A 251 15.04 -12.06 -13.43
C SER A 251 16.06 -11.18 -12.70
N MET A 252 16.84 -10.37 -13.41
CA MET A 252 17.80 -9.43 -12.82
C MET A 252 17.14 -8.30 -12.02
N TYR A 253 15.85 -8.02 -12.25
CA TYR A 253 15.10 -6.95 -11.60
C TYR A 253 14.15 -7.45 -10.50
N LEU A 254 14.18 -8.75 -10.18
CA LEU A 254 13.37 -9.31 -9.10
C LEU A 254 13.90 -8.85 -7.75
N ASN A 255 12.99 -8.57 -6.83
CA ASN A 255 13.34 -8.43 -5.44
C ASN A 255 13.66 -9.83 -4.89
N LYS A 256 14.96 -10.11 -4.73
CA LYS A 256 15.47 -11.40 -4.26
C LYS A 256 15.04 -11.69 -2.82
N ASP A 257 15.06 -10.70 -1.94
CA ASP A 257 14.62 -10.85 -0.54
C ASP A 257 13.16 -11.29 -0.47
N LYS A 258 12.30 -10.69 -1.29
CA LYS A 258 10.89 -11.10 -1.41
C LYS A 258 10.73 -12.47 -2.07
N GLU A 259 11.62 -12.86 -2.97
CA GLU A 259 11.60 -14.18 -3.59
C GLU A 259 12.05 -15.28 -2.61
N GLU A 260 12.96 -14.95 -1.69
CA GLU A 260 13.53 -15.84 -0.68
C GLU A 260 12.58 -16.00 0.53
N ASN A 261 11.95 -14.91 0.98
CA ASN A 261 11.14 -14.88 2.21
C ASN A 261 9.62 -15.11 2.00
N THR A 262 9.20 -15.79 0.92
CA THR A 262 7.77 -16.05 0.65
C THR A 262 7.31 -17.47 0.98
N ILE A 263 8.25 -18.36 1.31
CA ILE A 263 7.99 -19.73 1.77
C ILE A 263 8.40 -19.79 3.23
N PHE A 264 7.45 -20.09 4.09
CA PHE A 264 7.62 -20.20 5.54
C PHE A 264 7.67 -21.66 5.94
N ASP A 265 8.42 -21.95 6.99
CA ASP A 265 8.44 -23.29 7.57
C ASP A 265 7.12 -23.58 8.28
N LYS A 266 6.79 -24.89 8.39
CA LYS A 266 5.54 -25.31 9.03
C LYS A 266 5.51 -24.86 10.48
N GLU A 267 6.62 -25.00 11.17
CA GLU A 267 6.80 -24.65 12.58
C GLU A 267 6.49 -23.17 12.79
N GLU A 268 7.02 -22.27 11.96
CA GLU A 268 6.77 -20.82 12.02
C GLU A 268 5.27 -20.50 11.85
N ILE A 269 4.64 -21.09 10.84
CA ILE A 269 3.20 -20.88 10.58
C ILE A 269 2.35 -21.38 11.74
N MET A 270 2.67 -22.55 12.29
CA MET A 270 1.90 -23.17 13.37
C MET A 270 2.14 -22.47 14.71
N GLU A 271 3.34 -21.96 14.97
CA GLU A 271 3.65 -21.13 16.14
C GLU A 271 2.81 -19.85 16.12
N MET A 272 2.86 -19.07 15.02
CA MET A 272 2.01 -17.88 14.84
C MET A 272 0.52 -18.20 14.98
N ALA A 273 0.09 -19.35 14.44
CA ALA A 273 -1.30 -19.78 14.53
C ALA A 273 -1.71 -20.10 15.97
N MET A 274 -0.84 -20.77 16.72
CA MET A 274 -1.11 -21.19 18.11
C MET A 274 -1.02 -20.03 19.10
N ASP A 275 -0.16 -19.06 18.84
CA ASP A 275 0.06 -17.87 19.68
C ASP A 275 -0.90 -16.71 19.36
N SER A 276 -1.71 -16.85 18.31
CA SER A 276 -2.75 -15.87 17.97
C SER A 276 -3.74 -15.66 19.13
N ASP A 277 -3.99 -14.40 19.50
CA ASP A 277 -4.91 -14.01 20.58
C ASP A 277 -6.34 -14.58 20.44
N ASN A 278 -6.76 -14.84 19.21
CA ASN A 278 -8.06 -15.41 18.87
C ASN A 278 -7.85 -16.73 18.15
N ALA A 279 -8.46 -17.81 18.61
CA ALA A 279 -8.35 -19.10 17.93
C ALA A 279 -8.93 -19.06 16.50
N GLN A 280 -9.97 -18.24 16.28
CA GLN A 280 -10.49 -17.99 14.93
C GLN A 280 -9.50 -17.30 13.98
N ASP A 281 -8.52 -16.55 14.51
CA ASP A 281 -7.50 -15.92 13.68
C ASP A 281 -6.37 -16.91 13.39
N GLY A 282 -5.92 -17.64 14.41
CA GLY A 282 -4.91 -18.69 14.26
C GLY A 282 -5.34 -19.81 13.32
N VAL A 283 -6.58 -20.29 13.44
CA VAL A 283 -7.10 -21.37 12.57
C VAL A 283 -7.13 -20.98 11.09
N ILE A 284 -7.19 -19.68 10.75
CA ILE A 284 -7.11 -19.24 9.35
C ILE A 284 -5.74 -19.61 8.77
N LEU A 285 -4.65 -19.34 9.48
CA LEU A 285 -3.30 -19.65 9.00
C LEU A 285 -3.14 -21.16 8.80
N ALA A 286 -3.50 -21.93 9.83
CA ALA A 286 -3.36 -23.38 9.86
C ALA A 286 -4.15 -24.06 8.72
N LEU A 287 -5.40 -23.63 8.49
CA LEU A 287 -6.23 -24.19 7.42
C LEU A 287 -5.75 -23.82 6.01
N LEU A 288 -5.27 -22.60 5.80
CA LEU A 288 -4.68 -22.18 4.53
C LEU A 288 -3.41 -22.97 4.20
N PHE A 289 -2.60 -23.23 5.23
CA PHE A 289 -1.41 -24.07 5.11
C PHE A 289 -1.81 -25.51 4.78
N ASP A 290 -2.80 -26.07 5.49
CA ASP A 290 -3.20 -27.47 5.32
C ASP A 290 -3.89 -27.74 3.97
N GLY A 291 -4.53 -26.77 3.32
CA GLY A 291 -5.07 -26.97 1.97
C GLY A 291 -6.42 -26.31 1.66
N ILE A 292 -6.99 -25.56 2.60
CA ILE A 292 -8.21 -24.80 2.34
C ILE A 292 -7.87 -23.61 1.44
N SER A 293 -8.69 -23.40 0.42
CA SER A 293 -8.45 -22.39 -0.62
C SER A 293 -8.76 -20.98 -0.13
N HIS A 294 -7.85 -20.05 -0.42
CA HIS A 294 -8.07 -18.61 -0.22
C HIS A 294 -8.78 -17.93 -1.41
N LYS A 295 -9.14 -18.67 -2.46
CA LYS A 295 -9.76 -18.10 -3.67
C LYS A 295 -11.19 -17.59 -3.38
N ASN A 296 -11.73 -16.81 -4.33
CA ASN A 296 -13.10 -16.29 -4.30
C ASN A 296 -13.46 -15.62 -2.96
N GLU A 297 -12.58 -14.74 -2.48
CA GLU A 297 -12.75 -14.08 -1.18
C GLU A 297 -12.87 -15.06 0.01
N PHE A 298 -12.02 -16.08 0.03
CA PHE A 298 -11.96 -17.11 1.08
C PHE A 298 -13.26 -17.90 1.21
N GLU A 299 -13.88 -18.24 0.07
CA GLU A 299 -15.18 -18.90 0.02
C GLU A 299 -15.21 -20.20 0.84
N GLU A 300 -14.22 -21.08 0.65
CA GLU A 300 -14.14 -22.35 1.39
C GLU A 300 -14.01 -22.13 2.91
N LEU A 301 -13.09 -21.27 3.34
CA LEU A 301 -12.90 -20.93 4.76
C LEU A 301 -14.17 -20.34 5.41
N ARG A 302 -14.83 -19.42 4.71
CA ARG A 302 -16.02 -18.72 5.23
C ARG A 302 -17.24 -19.63 5.31
N ASN A 303 -17.32 -20.62 4.44
CA ASN A 303 -18.43 -21.55 4.36
C ASN A 303 -18.17 -22.85 5.12
N LEU A 304 -16.97 -23.05 5.67
CA LEU A 304 -16.63 -24.24 6.44
C LEU A 304 -17.49 -24.33 7.71
N THR A 305 -18.20 -25.44 7.87
CA THR A 305 -19.10 -25.71 9.01
C THR A 305 -18.62 -26.89 9.85
N LEU A 306 -19.21 -27.08 11.03
CA LEU A 306 -18.91 -28.22 11.90
C LEU A 306 -19.14 -29.57 11.21
N ASP A 307 -20.14 -29.66 10.32
CA ASP A 307 -20.47 -30.90 9.60
C ASP A 307 -19.36 -31.27 8.58
N ASN A 308 -18.51 -30.32 8.21
CA ASN A 308 -17.35 -30.58 7.37
C ASN A 308 -16.15 -31.11 8.16
N ILE A 309 -16.18 -31.11 9.50
CA ILE A 309 -15.04 -31.47 10.34
C ILE A 309 -15.23 -32.87 10.89
N ASN A 310 -14.36 -33.79 10.48
CA ASN A 310 -14.23 -35.10 11.10
C ASN A 310 -13.08 -35.06 12.10
N GLU A 311 -13.42 -34.83 13.37
CA GLU A 311 -12.42 -34.72 14.46
C GLU A 311 -11.68 -36.03 14.72
N ASP A 312 -12.36 -37.17 14.63
CA ASP A 312 -11.80 -38.49 14.96
C ASP A 312 -10.70 -38.89 13.98
N ASN A 313 -10.91 -38.57 12.69
CA ASN A 313 -9.95 -38.86 11.62
C ASN A 313 -9.04 -37.67 11.29
N GLN A 314 -9.16 -36.54 12.00
CA GLN A 314 -8.46 -35.28 11.71
C GLN A 314 -8.58 -34.86 10.24
N GLN A 315 -9.80 -34.81 9.73
CA GLN A 315 -10.06 -34.52 8.32
C GLN A 315 -11.10 -33.40 8.13
N ILE A 316 -10.92 -32.64 7.06
CA ILE A 316 -11.92 -31.71 6.55
C ILE A 316 -12.53 -32.30 5.29
N ILE A 317 -13.85 -32.41 5.27
CA ILE A 317 -14.63 -32.99 4.19
C ILE A 317 -15.31 -31.87 3.41
N LEU A 318 -14.78 -31.60 2.21
CA LEU A 318 -15.38 -30.71 1.23
C LEU A 318 -16.16 -31.52 0.20
N SER A 319 -16.92 -30.86 -0.66
CA SER A 319 -17.76 -31.53 -1.68
C SER A 319 -16.96 -32.31 -2.71
N ASP A 320 -15.74 -31.86 -3.00
CA ASP A 320 -14.87 -32.34 -4.09
C ASP A 320 -13.64 -33.09 -3.56
N ARG A 321 -13.26 -32.90 -2.29
CA ARG A 321 -12.03 -33.45 -1.72
C ARG A 321 -12.06 -33.57 -0.20
N THR A 322 -11.13 -34.36 0.34
CA THR A 322 -10.86 -34.45 1.77
C THR A 322 -9.45 -33.95 2.07
N ILE A 323 -9.31 -33.13 3.11
CA ILE A 323 -8.04 -32.51 3.52
C ILE A 323 -7.65 -33.04 4.90
N PRO A 324 -6.57 -33.81 5.02
CA PRO A 324 -5.97 -34.17 6.32
C PRO A 324 -5.49 -32.93 7.06
N MET A 325 -5.85 -32.80 8.34
CA MET A 325 -5.38 -31.74 9.23
C MET A 325 -4.11 -32.18 9.96
N SER A 326 -3.22 -31.22 10.24
CA SER A 326 -2.19 -31.43 11.26
C SER A 326 -2.80 -31.54 12.66
N THR A 327 -2.02 -32.01 13.64
CA THR A 327 -2.49 -32.09 15.03
C THR A 327 -2.76 -30.70 15.59
N GLU A 328 -1.89 -29.75 15.26
CA GLU A 328 -1.97 -28.33 15.61
C GLU A 328 -3.24 -27.69 15.03
N THR A 329 -3.52 -27.93 13.73
CA THR A 329 -4.75 -27.48 13.08
C THR A 329 -5.98 -28.05 13.77
N SER A 330 -5.99 -29.34 14.12
CA SER A 330 -7.10 -29.96 14.83
C SER A 330 -7.36 -29.30 16.19
N VAL A 331 -6.30 -28.97 16.94
CA VAL A 331 -6.40 -28.23 18.21
C VAL A 331 -6.99 -26.84 17.99
N LEU A 332 -6.52 -26.11 16.98
CA LEU A 332 -7.03 -24.77 16.65
C LEU A 332 -8.49 -24.77 16.22
N VAL A 333 -8.90 -25.75 15.41
CA VAL A 333 -10.30 -25.95 15.02
C VAL A 333 -11.16 -26.14 16.25
N LYS A 334 -10.78 -27.03 17.18
CA LYS A 334 -11.53 -27.25 18.42
C LYS A 334 -11.62 -26.00 19.30
N LYS A 335 -10.55 -25.23 19.41
CA LYS A 335 -10.55 -23.95 20.15
C LYS A 335 -11.48 -22.94 19.47
N ALA A 336 -11.36 -22.75 18.16
CA ALA A 336 -12.17 -21.80 17.39
C ALA A 336 -13.68 -22.09 17.43
N ILE A 337 -14.07 -23.37 17.51
CA ILE A 337 -15.47 -23.79 17.68
C ILE A 337 -16.01 -23.38 19.06
N LYS A 338 -15.20 -23.59 20.11
CA LYS A 338 -15.61 -23.35 21.50
C LYS A 338 -15.60 -21.88 21.89
N ASP A 339 -14.74 -21.07 21.26
CA ASP A 339 -14.62 -19.64 21.58
C ASP A 339 -15.96 -18.90 21.40
N ASP A 340 -16.31 -18.07 22.38
CA ASP A 340 -17.51 -17.23 22.35
C ASP A 340 -17.20 -15.72 22.32
N THR A 341 -15.91 -15.39 22.47
CA THR A 341 -15.41 -14.02 22.62
C THR A 341 -14.22 -13.80 21.68
N TYR A 342 -14.17 -12.63 21.06
CA TYR A 342 -13.11 -12.17 20.19
C TYR A 342 -12.43 -10.93 20.77
N VAL A 343 -11.11 -10.96 20.93
CA VAL A 343 -10.27 -9.86 21.40
C VAL A 343 -9.72 -9.08 20.19
N SER A 344 -10.14 -7.83 20.05
CA SER A 344 -9.55 -6.91 19.08
C SER A 344 -8.49 -6.06 19.77
N ILE A 345 -7.23 -6.24 19.38
CA ILE A 345 -6.12 -5.40 19.80
C ILE A 345 -5.90 -4.29 18.77
N LYS A 346 -5.78 -3.05 19.23
CA LYS A 346 -5.37 -1.88 18.45
C LYS A 346 -4.39 -1.07 19.28
N GLY A 347 -3.09 -1.25 19.03
CA GLY A 347 -2.03 -0.69 19.88
C GLY A 347 -2.21 -1.15 21.33
N GLU A 348 -2.16 -0.20 22.27
CA GLU A 348 -2.31 -0.47 23.71
C GLU A 348 -3.75 -0.78 24.16
N THR A 349 -4.74 -0.64 23.29
CA THR A 349 -6.15 -0.85 23.65
C THR A 349 -6.66 -2.22 23.19
N SER A 350 -7.29 -2.96 24.11
CA SER A 350 -8.00 -4.21 23.81
C SER A 350 -9.51 -4.04 23.99
N ARG A 351 -10.29 -4.57 23.05
CA ARG A 351 -11.75 -4.62 23.12
C ARG A 351 -12.24 -6.04 22.90
N LYS A 352 -13.10 -6.54 23.79
CA LYS A 352 -13.73 -7.84 23.66
C LYS A 352 -15.09 -7.71 22.96
N TYR A 353 -15.36 -8.58 22.00
CA TYR A 353 -16.61 -8.67 21.27
C TYR A 353 -17.18 -10.08 21.39
N LYS A 354 -18.49 -10.20 21.57
CA LYS A 354 -19.16 -11.51 21.49
C LYS A 354 -19.14 -12.02 20.04
N ILE A 355 -18.71 -13.26 19.86
CA ILE A 355 -18.76 -13.99 18.59
C ILE A 355 -20.23 -14.35 18.28
N ALA A 356 -20.62 -14.21 17.02
CA ALA A 356 -21.96 -14.58 16.58
C ALA A 356 -22.20 -16.10 16.73
N GLN A 357 -23.42 -16.48 17.09
CA GLN A 357 -23.81 -17.90 17.16
C GLN A 357 -24.06 -18.43 15.75
N GLY A 358 -23.63 -19.66 15.46
CA GLY A 358 -23.80 -20.31 14.17
C GLY A 358 -22.96 -21.59 14.04
N THR A 359 -23.16 -22.32 12.95
CA THR A 359 -22.48 -23.59 12.65
C THR A 359 -21.19 -23.41 11.86
N ASN A 360 -20.91 -22.21 11.35
CA ASN A 360 -19.65 -21.91 10.67
C ASN A 360 -18.49 -21.97 11.67
N LEU A 361 -17.33 -22.44 11.19
CA LEU A 361 -16.09 -22.40 11.97
C LEU A 361 -15.64 -20.94 12.20
N LEU A 362 -15.59 -20.15 11.11
CA LEU A 362 -15.31 -18.73 11.16
C LEU A 362 -16.61 -17.94 11.32
N ARG A 363 -16.75 -17.30 12.48
CA ARG A 363 -17.96 -16.60 12.91
C ARG A 363 -17.70 -15.11 13.04
N GLY A 364 -18.59 -14.31 12.46
CA GLY A 364 -18.50 -12.87 12.51
C GLY A 364 -18.83 -12.30 13.89
N LEU A 365 -18.76 -10.97 13.98
CA LEU A 365 -19.00 -10.23 15.21
C LEU A 365 -20.31 -9.45 15.13
N ARG A 366 -20.85 -9.05 16.28
CA ARG A 366 -22.04 -8.18 16.39
C ARG A 366 -23.28 -8.76 15.68
N GLY A 367 -23.51 -10.07 15.86
CA GLY A 367 -24.69 -10.77 15.32
C GLY A 367 -24.61 -11.15 13.84
N LYS A 368 -23.51 -10.82 13.13
CA LYS A 368 -23.28 -11.31 11.77
C LYS A 368 -22.63 -12.68 11.84
N VAL A 369 -23.38 -13.72 11.47
CA VAL A 369 -22.89 -15.11 11.56
C VAL A 369 -21.70 -15.33 10.64
N GLN A 370 -21.79 -14.95 9.37
CA GLN A 370 -20.73 -15.16 8.40
C GLN A 370 -19.71 -14.01 8.38
N VAL A 371 -18.41 -14.35 8.38
CA VAL A 371 -17.31 -13.39 8.20
C VAL A 371 -17.23 -12.97 6.73
N LYS A 372 -16.91 -11.70 6.45
CA LYS A 372 -16.61 -11.21 5.08
C LYS A 372 -15.16 -11.52 4.71
N GLY A 373 -14.87 -11.85 3.44
CA GLY A 373 -13.51 -12.16 2.99
C GLY A 373 -12.50 -11.03 3.25
N GLN A 374 -12.91 -9.78 3.11
CA GLN A 374 -12.08 -8.62 3.47
C GLN A 374 -11.61 -8.64 4.94
N ILE A 375 -12.44 -9.12 5.86
CA ILE A 375 -12.09 -9.22 7.29
C ILE A 375 -11.09 -10.36 7.52
N VAL A 376 -11.21 -11.47 6.79
CA VAL A 376 -10.23 -12.57 6.84
C VAL A 376 -8.86 -12.06 6.39
N SER A 377 -8.79 -11.36 5.26
CA SER A 377 -7.53 -10.77 4.78
C SER A 377 -6.93 -9.77 5.77
N GLN A 378 -7.74 -8.92 6.40
CA GLN A 378 -7.27 -7.97 7.41
C GLN A 378 -6.75 -8.65 8.68
N ARG A 379 -7.29 -9.81 9.06
CA ARG A 379 -6.80 -10.60 10.20
C ARG A 379 -5.42 -11.17 9.93
N ILE A 380 -5.20 -11.71 8.73
CA ILE A 380 -3.89 -12.22 8.30
C ILE A 380 -2.84 -11.09 8.32
N LEU A 381 -3.18 -9.91 7.76
CA LEU A 381 -2.26 -8.77 7.77
C LEU A 381 -1.94 -8.28 9.19
N ARG A 382 -2.92 -8.31 10.11
CA ARG A 382 -2.66 -7.97 11.51
C ARG A 382 -1.72 -8.97 12.18
N ILE A 383 -1.90 -10.27 11.92
CA ILE A 383 -0.98 -11.29 12.42
C ILE A 383 0.42 -11.03 11.87
N ALA A 384 0.54 -10.78 10.57
CA ALA A 384 1.81 -10.44 9.93
C ALA A 384 2.51 -9.25 10.62
N GLU A 385 1.77 -8.18 10.94
CA GLU A 385 2.29 -7.02 11.69
C GLU A 385 2.70 -7.35 13.13
N ILE A 386 1.95 -8.21 13.83
CA ILE A 386 2.22 -8.57 15.24
C ILE A 386 3.51 -9.39 15.36
N PHE A 387 3.72 -10.32 14.44
CA PHE A 387 4.88 -11.22 14.45
C PHE A 387 6.05 -10.71 13.61
N ASP A 388 5.94 -9.52 13.00
CA ASP A 388 6.96 -8.92 12.12
C ASP A 388 7.30 -9.77 10.87
N TYR A 389 6.29 -10.43 10.29
CA TYR A 389 6.42 -11.23 9.07
C TYR A 389 5.92 -10.46 7.84
N GLU A 390 6.76 -9.61 7.26
CA GLU A 390 6.42 -8.68 6.16
C GLU A 390 5.70 -9.34 4.97
N TYR A 391 6.07 -10.58 4.62
CA TYR A 391 5.56 -11.28 3.44
C TYR A 391 4.39 -12.23 3.72
N LEU A 392 3.92 -12.32 4.96
CA LEU A 392 2.83 -13.21 5.35
C LEU A 392 1.50 -12.73 4.79
N ASN A 393 0.92 -13.53 3.90
CA ASN A 393 -0.41 -13.32 3.36
C ASN A 393 -1.02 -14.68 2.98
N ALA A 394 -2.31 -14.69 2.63
CA ALA A 394 -3.01 -15.93 2.33
C ALA A 394 -2.37 -16.77 1.21
N THR A 395 -1.79 -16.11 0.21
CA THR A 395 -1.15 -16.77 -0.92
C THR A 395 0.19 -17.38 -0.51
N THR A 396 1.02 -16.66 0.24
CA THR A 396 2.32 -17.18 0.71
C THR A 396 2.16 -18.29 1.74
N ILE A 397 1.17 -18.21 2.63
CA ILE A 397 0.81 -19.32 3.53
C ILE A 397 0.43 -20.57 2.73
N SER A 398 -0.44 -20.41 1.72
CA SER A 398 -0.85 -21.54 0.87
C SER A 398 0.31 -22.11 0.05
N TYR A 399 1.21 -21.26 -0.46
CA TYR A 399 2.41 -21.71 -1.16
C TYR A 399 3.37 -22.47 -0.23
N SER A 400 3.50 -22.02 1.01
CA SER A 400 4.31 -22.68 2.04
C SER A 400 3.78 -24.09 2.31
N GLY A 401 2.47 -24.23 2.51
CA GLY A 401 1.82 -25.54 2.65
C GLY A 401 2.02 -26.43 1.42
N GLN A 402 1.82 -25.89 0.20
CA GLN A 402 2.03 -26.65 -1.04
C GLN A 402 3.45 -27.21 -1.14
N ILE A 403 4.45 -26.42 -0.76
CA ILE A 403 5.86 -26.82 -0.80
C ILE A 403 6.15 -27.84 0.29
N HIS A 404 5.74 -27.58 1.54
CA HIS A 404 5.91 -28.49 2.67
C HIS A 404 5.40 -29.90 2.34
N TYR A 405 4.15 -30.02 1.90
CA TYR A 405 3.58 -31.32 1.56
C TYR A 405 4.17 -31.95 0.30
N ALA A 406 4.57 -31.16 -0.69
CA ALA A 406 5.27 -31.69 -1.86
C ALA A 406 6.61 -32.32 -1.47
N ILE A 407 7.38 -31.64 -0.60
CA ILE A 407 8.65 -32.14 -0.10
C ILE A 407 8.46 -33.39 0.75
N ASP A 408 7.46 -33.42 1.62
CA ASP A 408 7.14 -34.62 2.41
C ASP A 408 6.81 -35.81 1.50
N LEU A 409 6.01 -35.62 0.44
CA LEU A 409 5.70 -36.67 -0.53
C LEU A 409 6.95 -37.16 -1.26
N ILE A 410 7.81 -36.22 -1.70
CA ILE A 410 9.07 -36.53 -2.40
C ILE A 410 10.04 -37.30 -1.50
N ASN A 411 10.18 -36.88 -0.25
CA ASN A 411 11.00 -37.57 0.76
C ASN A 411 10.48 -38.98 1.05
N ASN A 412 9.17 -39.21 0.88
CA ASN A 412 8.54 -40.53 0.98
C ASN A 412 8.57 -41.32 -0.35
N GLY A 413 9.34 -40.87 -1.36
CA GLY A 413 9.58 -41.59 -2.61
C GLY A 413 8.58 -41.31 -3.74
N ILE A 414 7.64 -40.38 -3.56
CA ILE A 414 6.72 -39.98 -4.63
C ILE A 414 7.46 -39.04 -5.60
N ASN A 415 7.35 -39.29 -6.90
CA ASN A 415 8.01 -38.42 -7.89
C ASN A 415 7.35 -37.03 -7.95
N ILE A 416 8.04 -36.05 -8.53
CA ILE A 416 7.57 -34.66 -8.55
C ILE A 416 6.26 -34.43 -9.33
N ASP A 417 6.03 -35.17 -10.42
CA ASP A 417 4.84 -35.00 -11.26
C ASP A 417 3.58 -35.57 -10.59
N GLU A 418 3.73 -36.70 -9.90
CA GLU A 418 2.70 -37.29 -9.05
C GLU A 418 2.42 -36.42 -7.82
N SER A 419 3.48 -35.96 -7.14
CA SER A 419 3.37 -35.01 -6.02
C SER A 419 2.62 -33.74 -6.44
N THR A 420 2.94 -33.18 -7.61
CA THR A 420 2.23 -32.01 -8.17
C THR A 420 0.74 -32.28 -8.33
N SER A 421 0.37 -33.49 -8.77
CA SER A 421 -1.04 -33.87 -8.95
C SER A 421 -1.78 -33.99 -7.62
N ILE A 422 -1.14 -34.59 -6.61
CA ILE A 422 -1.68 -34.71 -5.24
C ILE A 422 -1.90 -33.32 -4.62
N ILE A 423 -0.92 -32.42 -4.76
CA ILE A 423 -1.00 -31.05 -4.22
C ILE A 423 -2.06 -30.22 -4.94
N ILE A 424 -2.18 -30.34 -6.27
CA ILE A 424 -3.25 -29.66 -7.02
C ILE A 424 -4.62 -30.05 -6.48
N ASN A 425 -4.85 -31.34 -6.27
CA ASN A 425 -6.09 -31.84 -5.70
C ASN A 425 -6.29 -31.30 -4.27
N ARG A 426 -5.30 -31.48 -3.39
CA ARG A 426 -5.37 -31.06 -1.97
C ARG A 426 -5.77 -29.58 -1.80
N PHE A 427 -5.17 -28.69 -2.59
CA PHE A 427 -5.35 -27.23 -2.48
C PHE A 427 -6.48 -26.66 -3.37
N GLY A 428 -7.28 -27.51 -4.04
CA GLY A 428 -8.35 -27.02 -4.93
C GLY A 428 -7.80 -26.14 -6.06
N ILE A 429 -6.66 -26.51 -6.63
CA ILE A 429 -6.05 -25.81 -7.76
C ILE A 429 -6.69 -26.32 -9.05
N ASN A 430 -6.98 -25.42 -10.00
CA ASN A 430 -7.52 -25.83 -11.28
C ASN A 430 -6.47 -26.66 -12.01
N ASP A 431 -6.78 -27.92 -12.29
CA ASP A 431 -5.85 -28.80 -12.98
C ASP A 431 -5.74 -28.41 -14.46
N ASN A 432 -4.66 -27.70 -14.79
CA ASN A 432 -4.33 -27.30 -16.16
C ASN A 432 -2.80 -27.22 -16.33
N PRO A 433 -2.29 -27.26 -17.58
CA PRO A 433 -0.85 -27.29 -17.84
C PRO A 433 -0.09 -26.12 -17.20
N ALA A 434 -0.68 -24.92 -17.17
CA ALA A 434 -0.04 -23.75 -16.57
C ALA A 434 0.12 -23.93 -15.04
N SER A 435 -0.92 -24.38 -14.36
CA SER A 435 -0.91 -24.56 -12.90
C SER A 435 0.07 -25.66 -12.48
N ARG A 436 0.09 -26.78 -13.23
CA ARG A 436 1.09 -27.85 -13.06
C ARG A 436 2.51 -27.32 -13.23
N PHE A 437 2.76 -26.57 -14.32
CA PHE A 437 4.07 -25.99 -14.59
C PHE A 437 4.53 -25.05 -13.46
N TYR A 438 3.69 -24.11 -13.04
CA TYR A 438 4.07 -23.16 -11.98
C TYR A 438 4.34 -23.83 -10.63
N LEU A 439 3.53 -24.82 -10.25
CA LEU A 439 3.74 -25.55 -9.00
C LEU A 439 5.03 -26.37 -9.06
N LYS A 440 5.23 -27.12 -10.15
CA LYS A 440 6.45 -27.91 -10.36
C LYS A 440 7.70 -27.04 -10.30
N THR A 441 7.73 -25.92 -11.03
CA THR A 441 8.85 -24.98 -11.00
C THR A 441 9.10 -24.42 -9.60
N ARG A 442 8.05 -24.14 -8.80
CA ARG A 442 8.23 -23.67 -7.43
C ARG A 442 8.89 -24.74 -6.55
N ILE A 443 8.45 -25.98 -6.66
CA ILE A 443 9.04 -27.13 -5.93
C ILE A 443 10.51 -27.30 -6.33
N GLU A 444 10.81 -27.34 -7.63
CA GLU A 444 12.17 -27.48 -8.15
C GLU A 444 13.09 -26.36 -7.67
N ASN A 445 12.62 -25.11 -7.71
CA ASN A 445 13.37 -23.95 -7.22
C ASN A 445 13.65 -24.05 -5.72
N PHE A 446 12.67 -24.48 -4.92
CA PHE A 446 12.85 -24.65 -3.47
C PHE A 446 13.90 -25.72 -3.17
N ILE A 447 13.80 -26.90 -3.81
CA ILE A 447 14.78 -27.99 -3.65
C ILE A 447 16.18 -27.51 -4.03
N LYS A 448 16.31 -26.82 -5.17
CA LYS A 448 17.59 -26.29 -5.61
C LYS A 448 18.21 -25.34 -4.59
N ARG A 449 17.43 -24.39 -4.05
CA ARG A 449 17.91 -23.43 -3.04
C ARG A 449 18.36 -24.12 -1.76
N LYS A 450 17.60 -25.11 -1.28
CA LYS A 450 17.95 -25.86 -0.07
C LYS A 450 19.29 -26.59 -0.25
N ASN A 451 19.47 -27.26 -1.39
CA ASN A 451 20.76 -27.90 -1.72
C ASN A 451 21.90 -26.88 -1.84
N ASP A 452 21.65 -25.71 -2.44
CA ASP A 452 22.65 -24.64 -2.57
C ASP A 452 22.99 -23.99 -1.21
N GLN A 453 22.12 -24.08 -0.22
CA GLN A 453 22.35 -23.60 1.15
C GLN A 453 23.12 -24.65 1.96
N ASP A 454 22.69 -25.91 1.93
CA ASP A 454 23.40 -27.03 2.57
C ASP A 454 24.86 -27.13 2.07
N ASN A 455 25.12 -26.89 0.78
CA ASN A 455 26.48 -26.89 0.23
C ASN A 455 27.33 -25.70 0.70
N ARG A 456 26.71 -24.54 1.04
CA ARG A 456 27.43 -23.37 1.56
C ARG A 456 27.78 -23.55 3.03
N ASP A 457 26.84 -24.04 3.83
CA ASP A 457 27.05 -24.27 5.26
C ASP A 457 28.15 -25.33 5.49
N ASN A 458 28.22 -26.37 4.65
CA ASN A 458 29.29 -27.38 4.70
C ASN A 458 30.68 -26.86 4.26
N MET A 459 30.76 -25.73 3.53
CA MET A 459 32.04 -25.12 3.12
C MET A 459 32.59 -24.13 4.16
N ASP A 460 31.73 -23.56 5.01
CA ASP A 460 32.14 -22.66 6.08
C ASP A 460 32.55 -23.42 7.37
N ASP A 461 32.22 -24.71 7.46
CA ASP A 461 32.58 -25.63 8.55
C ASP A 461 33.87 -26.47 8.27
N GLU A 462 34.47 -26.36 7.07
CA GLU A 462 35.79 -26.92 6.70
C GLU A 462 36.90 -25.85 6.74
#